data_AF-A0A9C7PI78-F1
#
_entry.id   AF-A0A9C7PI78-F1
#
_cell.length_a   1.000
_cell.length_b   1.000
_cell.length_c   1.000
_cell.angle_alpha   90.00
_cell.angle_beta   90.00
_cell.angle_gamma   90.00
#
_symmetry.space_group_name_H-M   'P 1'
#
loop_
_entity.id
_entity.type
_entity.pdbx_description
1 polymer ?
#
loop_
_entity_poly.entity_id
_entity_poly.type
_entity_poly.pdbx_seq_one_letter_code
_entity_poly.pdbx_strand_id
1 'polypeptide(L)'
;MTSIFIGAVGPLIAPFFLNDKLTKENIIANKAACQIITHVGKIPLFIYFFDLNYFEHAVLLIPLMLSVYIGTHLGKKLLGYIPEKTFKMIFKISLTIIAIKLIFDATLFDKTFI
;
A
#
# COMPACT_ATOMS: atom_id res chain seq x y z
N MET A 1 -8.92 2.63 -13.01
CA MET A 1 -7.91 3.30 -13.87
C MET A 1 -6.92 4.17 -13.08
N THR A 2 -7.32 4.83 -11.98
CA THR A 2 -6.43 5.73 -11.21
C THR A 2 -5.21 5.05 -10.55
N SER A 3 -5.28 3.78 -10.14
CA SER A 3 -4.17 3.09 -9.45
C SER A 3 -2.99 2.66 -10.33
N ILE A 4 -3.10 2.80 -11.65
CA ILE A 4 -2.01 2.52 -12.61
C ILE A 4 -1.17 3.79 -12.84
N PHE A 5 -1.81 4.96 -12.86
CA PHE A 5 -1.16 6.26 -13.12
C PHE A 5 -0.83 7.04 -11.85
N ILE A 6 -1.51 6.77 -10.74
CA ILE A 6 -1.26 7.43 -9.44
C ILE A 6 -0.55 6.43 -8.53
N GLY A 7 0.76 6.58 -8.36
CA GLY A 7 1.58 5.75 -7.46
C GLY A 7 1.24 5.91 -5.97
N ALA A 8 0.40 6.90 -5.62
CA ALA A 8 0.10 7.31 -4.25
C ALA A 8 -1.31 6.93 -3.76
N VAL A 9 -2.03 6.02 -4.43
CA VAL A 9 -3.41 5.66 -4.02
C VAL A 9 -3.46 5.12 -2.60
N GLY A 10 -2.51 4.27 -2.21
CA GLY A 10 -2.49 3.65 -0.87
C GLY A 10 -2.45 4.65 0.29
N PRO A 11 -1.54 5.64 0.29
CA PRO A 11 -1.53 6.74 1.25
C PRO A 11 -2.72 7.70 1.11
N LEU A 12 -3.21 7.94 -0.11
CA LEU A 12 -4.35 8.83 -0.36
C LEU A 12 -5.64 8.30 0.28
N ILE A 13 -5.89 6.98 0.21
CA ILE A 13 -7.10 6.37 0.79
C ILE A 13 -6.96 6.10 2.29
N ALA A 14 -5.74 6.06 2.82
CA ALA A 14 -5.46 5.65 4.19
C ALA A 14 -6.12 6.51 5.31
N PRO A 15 -6.22 7.85 5.19
CA PRO A 15 -6.94 8.68 6.16
C PRO A 15 -8.42 8.31 6.30
N PHE A 16 -9.07 7.82 5.23
CA PHE A 16 -10.48 7.45 5.26
C PHE A 16 -10.78 6.20 6.11
N PHE A 17 -9.76 5.37 6.38
CA PHE A 17 -9.90 4.23 7.28
C PHE A 17 -9.68 4.60 8.76
N LEU A 18 -9.14 5.80 9.03
CA LEU A 18 -8.88 6.30 10.37
C LEU A 18 -10.19 6.80 11.01
N ASN A 19 -10.99 5.87 11.50
CA ASN A 19 -12.24 6.15 12.22
C ASN A 19 -12.09 5.76 13.70
N ASP A 20 -12.57 6.61 14.60
CA ASP A 20 -12.43 6.35 16.03
C ASP A 20 -13.17 5.13 16.55
N LYS A 21 -14.18 4.66 15.80
CA LYS A 21 -14.97 3.46 16.11
C LYS A 21 -14.37 2.16 15.58
N LEU A 22 -13.31 2.22 14.77
CA LEU A 22 -12.66 1.03 14.21
C LEU A 22 -11.42 0.64 15.04
N THR A 23 -11.25 -0.65 15.27
CA THR A 23 -10.02 -1.22 15.84
C THR A 23 -8.89 -1.18 14.82
N LYS A 24 -7.64 -1.19 15.29
CA LYS A 24 -6.44 -1.27 14.43
C LYS A 24 -6.49 -2.46 13.46
N GLU A 25 -7.04 -3.60 13.87
CA GLU A 25 -7.24 -4.76 13.00
C GLU A 25 -8.25 -4.47 11.87
N ASN A 26 -9.37 -3.82 12.18
CA ASN A 26 -10.38 -3.48 11.18
C ASN A 26 -9.84 -2.50 10.15
N ILE A 27 -9.04 -1.52 10.60
CA ILE A 27 -8.37 -0.55 9.73
C ILE A 27 -7.45 -1.28 8.74
N ILE A 28 -6.59 -2.18 9.22
CA ILE A 28 -5.66 -2.93 8.37
C ILE A 28 -6.41 -3.92 7.45
N ALA A 29 -7.42 -4.61 7.96
CA ALA A 29 -8.22 -5.56 7.18
C ALA A 29 -8.93 -4.86 6.01
N ASN A 30 -9.58 -3.73 6.26
CA ASN A 30 -10.26 -2.96 5.21
C ASN A 30 -9.26 -2.44 4.16
N LYS A 31 -8.10 -1.93 4.61
CA LYS A 31 -7.04 -1.50 3.69
C LYS A 31 -6.53 -2.67 2.83
N ALA A 32 -6.32 -3.84 3.42
CA ALA A 32 -5.87 -5.03 2.72
C ALA A 32 -6.91 -5.49 1.68
N ALA A 33 -8.20 -5.47 2.01
CA ALA A 33 -9.27 -5.80 1.08
C ALA A 33 -9.28 -4.88 -0.15
N CYS A 34 -9.18 -3.56 0.05
CA CYS A 34 -9.07 -2.60 -1.06
C CYS A 34 -7.81 -2.84 -1.91
N GLN A 35 -6.70 -3.20 -1.27
CA GLN A 35 -5.44 -3.47 -1.95
C GLN A 35 -5.50 -4.74 -2.81
N ILE A 36 -6.16 -5.80 -2.31
CA ILE A 36 -6.42 -7.03 -3.08
C ILE A 36 -7.23 -6.71 -4.33
N ILE A 37 -8.33 -5.99 -4.19
CA ILE A 37 -9.17 -5.58 -5.33
C ILE A 37 -8.33 -4.83 -6.38
N THR A 38 -7.47 -3.92 -5.91
CA THR A 38 -6.58 -3.13 -6.79
C THR A 38 -5.55 -4.00 -7.50
N HIS A 39 -4.91 -4.95 -6.83
CA HIS A 39 -3.90 -5.83 -7.44
C HIS A 39 -4.51 -6.88 -8.35
N VAL A 40 -5.63 -7.49 -7.95
CA VAL A 40 -6.36 -8.45 -8.79
C VAL A 40 -6.80 -7.78 -10.09
N GLY A 41 -7.27 -6.53 -10.03
CA GLY A 41 -7.58 -5.77 -11.23
C GLY A 41 -6.36 -5.47 -12.13
N LYS A 42 -5.15 -5.35 -11.56
CA LYS A 42 -3.92 -5.07 -12.32
C LYS A 42 -3.42 -6.28 -13.10
N ILE A 43 -3.56 -7.50 -12.57
CA ILE A 43 -3.06 -8.72 -13.21
C ILE A 43 -3.58 -8.89 -14.66
N PRO A 44 -4.89 -8.92 -14.95
CA PRO A 44 -5.38 -9.09 -16.30
C PRO A 44 -5.06 -7.88 -17.19
N LEU A 45 -4.99 -6.68 -16.61
CA LEU A 45 -4.59 -5.47 -17.31
C LEU A 45 -3.14 -5.56 -17.82
N PHE A 46 -2.21 -6.05 -17.02
CA PHE A 46 -0.82 -6.24 -17.46
C PHE A 46 -0.65 -7.42 -18.43
N ILE A 47 -1.42 -8.50 -18.27
CA ILE A 47 -1.40 -9.61 -19.24
C ILE A 47 -1.90 -9.11 -20.61
N TYR A 48 -3.03 -8.42 -20.66
CA TYR A 48 -3.69 -8.08 -21.93
C TYR A 48 -3.13 -6.83 -22.61
N PHE A 49 -2.82 -5.76 -21.86
CA PHE A 49 -2.37 -4.49 -22.45
C PHE A 49 -0.85 -4.35 -22.55
N PHE A 50 -0.09 -5.18 -21.82
CA PHE A 50 1.37 -5.08 -21.75
C PHE A 50 2.06 -6.42 -22.09
N ASP A 51 1.31 -7.42 -22.57
CA ASP A 51 1.80 -8.77 -22.94
C ASP A 51 2.68 -9.41 -21.85
N LEU A 52 2.40 -9.13 -20.58
CA LEU A 52 3.24 -9.58 -19.47
C LEU A 52 2.98 -11.05 -19.12
N ASN A 53 3.98 -11.91 -19.34
CA ASN A 53 3.96 -13.30 -18.89
C ASN A 53 4.52 -13.45 -17.47
N TYR A 54 3.65 -13.59 -16.47
CA TYR A 54 4.07 -13.76 -15.08
C TYR A 54 4.87 -15.04 -14.82
N PHE A 55 4.69 -16.10 -15.63
CA PHE A 55 5.41 -17.36 -15.44
C PHE A 55 6.90 -17.24 -15.79
N GLU A 56 7.26 -16.42 -16.77
CA GLU A 56 8.67 -16.15 -17.12
C GLU A 56 9.41 -15.45 -15.98
N HIS A 57 8.70 -14.71 -15.15
CA HIS A 57 9.25 -14.02 -13.98
C HIS A 57 9.04 -14.78 -12.66
N ALA A 58 8.60 -16.04 -12.70
CA ALA A 58 8.27 -16.81 -11.50
C ALA A 58 9.43 -16.92 -10.50
N VAL A 59 10.67 -17.04 -10.99
CA VAL A 59 11.89 -17.11 -10.16
C VAL A 59 12.06 -15.85 -9.29
N LEU A 60 11.64 -14.69 -9.78
CA LEU A 60 11.66 -13.43 -9.02
C LEU A 60 10.40 -13.25 -8.18
N LEU A 61 9.22 -13.59 -8.73
CA LEU A 61 7.94 -13.38 -8.07
C LEU A 61 7.75 -14.27 -6.84
N ILE A 62 8.19 -15.53 -6.88
CA ILE A 62 8.01 -16.47 -5.76
C ILE A 62 8.71 -15.97 -4.48
N PRO A 63 10.02 -15.62 -4.50
CA PRO A 63 10.68 -15.04 -3.33
C PRO A 63 10.02 -13.76 -2.81
N LEU A 64 9.55 -12.89 -3.72
CA LEU A 64 8.83 -11.67 -3.35
C LEU A 64 7.51 -11.97 -2.65
N MET A 65 6.70 -12.90 -3.18
CA MET A 65 5.45 -13.34 -2.57
C MET A 65 5.70 -13.95 -1.18
N LEU A 66 6.73 -14.79 -1.04
CA LEU A 66 7.11 -15.36 0.25
C LEU A 66 7.54 -14.28 1.25
N SER A 67 8.34 -13.31 0.80
CA SER A 67 8.80 -12.19 1.62
C SER A 67 7.62 -11.34 2.12
N VAL A 68 6.65 -11.05 1.24
CA VAL A 68 5.42 -10.34 1.59
C VAL A 68 4.58 -11.16 2.59
N TYR A 69 4.42 -12.47 2.36
CA TYR A 69 3.68 -13.35 3.25
C TYR A 69 4.28 -13.38 4.66
N ILE A 70 5.59 -13.63 4.76
CA ILE A 70 6.32 -13.66 6.04
C ILE A 70 6.22 -12.30 6.74
N GLY A 71 6.50 -11.21 6.02
CA GLY A 71 6.42 -9.85 6.56
C GLY A 71 5.02 -9.49 7.06
N THR A 72 3.98 -9.88 6.34
CA THR A 72 2.58 -9.64 6.73
C THR A 72 2.19 -10.43 7.98
N HIS A 73 2.62 -11.69 8.07
CA HIS A 73 2.36 -12.52 9.25
C HIS A 73 3.06 -11.95 10.50
N LEU A 74 4.33 -11.58 10.38
CA LEU A 74 5.08 -10.94 11.47
C LEU A 74 4.46 -9.60 11.86
N GLY A 75 4.08 -8.78 10.88
CA GLY A 75 3.42 -7.50 11.11
C GLY A 75 2.08 -7.64 11.83
N LYS A 76 1.26 -8.62 11.45
CA LYS A 76 -0.01 -8.93 12.14
C LYS A 76 0.22 -9.37 13.58
N LYS A 77 1.25 -10.18 13.84
CA LYS A 77 1.61 -10.59 15.20
C LYS A 77 2.05 -9.38 16.03
N LEU A 78 2.91 -8.52 15.48
CA LEU A 78 3.36 -7.29 16.13
C LEU A 78 2.20 -6.33 16.43
N LEU A 79 1.25 -6.20 15.50
CA LEU A 79 0.05 -5.37 15.68
C LEU A 79 -0.72 -5.74 16.94
N GLY A 80 -0.83 -7.03 17.25
CA GLY A 80 -1.50 -7.52 18.46
C GLY A 80 -0.95 -6.90 19.75
N TYR A 81 0.35 -6.61 19.79
CA TYR A 81 1.02 -6.02 20.96
C TYR A 81 0.96 -4.48 21.01
N ILE A 82 0.53 -3.80 19.93
CA ILE A 82 0.51 -2.33 19.88
C ILE A 82 -0.82 -1.79 20.44
N PRO A 83 -0.83 -0.92 21.47
CA PRO A 83 -2.06 -0.31 21.94
C PRO A 83 -2.76 0.53 20.86
N GLU A 84 -4.10 0.59 20.86
CA GLU A 84 -4.90 1.32 19.86
C GLU A 84 -4.47 2.78 19.69
N LYS A 85 -4.25 3.49 20.81
CA LYS A 85 -3.79 4.88 20.81
C LYS A 85 -2.43 5.02 20.11
N THR A 86 -1.52 4.10 20.39
CA THR A 86 -0.17 4.07 19.79
C THR A 86 -0.25 3.74 18.32
N PHE A 87 -1.08 2.79 17.91
CA PHE A 87 -1.33 2.48 16.49
C PHE A 87 -1.83 3.71 15.73
N LYS A 88 -2.89 4.36 16.23
CA LYS A 88 -3.44 5.57 15.58
C LYS A 88 -2.41 6.69 15.49
N MET A 89 -1.58 6.88 16.52
CA MET A 89 -0.51 7.87 16.52
C MET A 89 0.55 7.55 15.46
N ILE A 90 1.08 6.32 15.43
CA ILE A 90 2.06 5.87 14.43
C ILE A 90 1.47 6.02 13.03
N PHE A 91 0.24 5.58 12.82
CA PHE A 91 -0.44 5.65 11.52
C PHE A 91 -0.58 7.10 11.04
N LYS A 92 -0.98 8.04 11.92
CA LYS A 92 -1.04 9.47 11.58
C LYS A 92 0.34 10.04 11.24
N ILE A 93 1.37 9.71 12.02
CA ILE A 93 2.75 10.15 11.76
C ILE A 93 3.23 9.64 10.40
N SER A 94 3.01 8.36 10.10
CA SER A 94 3.34 7.77 8.79
C SER A 94 2.62 8.49 7.66
N LEU A 95 1.34 8.83 7.81
CA LEU A 95 0.61 9.59 6.79
C LEU A 95 1.18 10.99 6.59
N THR A 96 1.52 11.68 7.67
CA THR A 96 2.14 13.01 7.58
C THR A 96 3.48 12.96 6.86
N ILE A 97 4.33 11.97 7.16
CA ILE A 97 5.62 11.78 6.48
C ILE A 97 5.40 11.52 4.98
N ILE A 98 4.45 10.65 4.63
CA ILE A 98 4.16 10.37 3.23
C ILE A 98 3.58 11.61 2.52
N ALA A 99 2.70 12.36 3.17
CA ALA A 99 2.16 13.60 2.60
C ALA A 99 3.26 14.62 2.32
N ILE A 100 4.18 14.83 3.27
CA ILE A 100 5.36 15.68 3.09
C ILE A 100 6.21 15.18 1.92
N LYS A 101 6.50 13.87 1.86
CA LYS A 101 7.27 13.25 0.77
C LYS A 101 6.60 13.46 -0.59
N LEU A 102 5.28 13.35 -0.68
CA LEU A 102 4.54 13.60 -1.92
C LEU A 102 4.60 15.07 -2.36
N ILE A 103 4.56 16.02 -1.43
CA ILE A 103 4.73 17.45 -1.73
C ILE A 103 6.15 17.74 -2.23
N PHE A 104 7.17 17.17 -1.59
CA PHE A 104 8.55 17.30 -2.04
C PHE A 104 8.77 16.67 -3.42
N ASP A 105 8.28 15.46 -3.65
CA ASP A 105 8.37 14.81 -4.96
C ASP A 105 7.70 15.67 -6.04
N ALA A 106 6.50 16.20 -5.77
CA ALA A 106 5.77 17.03 -6.72
C ALA A 106 6.52 18.34 -7.05
N THR A 107 7.11 19.00 -6.06
CA THR A 107 7.85 20.26 -6.24
C THR A 107 9.25 20.09 -6.85
N LEU A 108 9.88 18.92 -6.66
CA LEU A 108 11.18 18.59 -7.24
C LEU A 108 11.06 18.06 -8.68
N PHE A 109 10.02 17.26 -8.98
CA PHE A 109 9.72 16.84 -10.35
C PHE A 109 9.41 18.03 -11.26
N ASP A 110 8.70 19.04 -10.75
CA ASP A 110 8.38 20.26 -11.51
C ASP A 110 9.65 21.05 -11.91
N LYS A 111 10.75 20.91 -11.16
CA LYS A 111 12.05 21.54 -11.47
C LYS A 111 12.97 20.73 -12.37
N THR A 112 12.69 19.45 -12.62
CA THR A 112 13.55 18.59 -13.45
C THR A 112 13.06 18.47 -14.90
N PHE A 113 11.93 19.08 -15.22
CA PHE A 113 11.33 19.14 -16.57
C PHE A 113 11.19 20.57 -17.12
N ILE A 114 11.89 21.55 -16.53
CA ILE A 114 12.13 22.89 -17.08
C ILE A 114 13.64 23.05 -17.29
#